data_AF-A0A7C4HB30-F1
#
_entry.id   AF-A0A7C4HB30-F1
#
_cell.length_a   1.000
_cell.length_b   1.000
_cell.length_c   1.000
_cell.angle_alpha   90.00
_cell.angle_beta   90.00
_cell.angle_gamma   90.00
#
_symmetry.space_group_name_H-M   'P 1'
#
loop_
_entity.id
_entity.type
_entity.pdbx_description
1 polymer ?
#
loop_
_entity_poly.entity_id
_entity_poly.type
_entity_poly.pdbx_seq_one_letter_code
_entity_poly.pdbx_strand_id
1 'polypeptide(L)'
;MSQMPQEEQTKNMPSKVYAPLGTRGREAISIKECLKCGGENTVEVVDFSSNDETSGENILETLDYTVKCTKCEETYVVRVRSMYLEDKKEENRLVSTVFIVENNQEYWLGVL
;
A
#
# COMPACT_ATOMS: atom_id res chain seq x y z
N MET A 1 13.05 -16.78 -3.77
CA MET A 1 11.79 -16.01 -3.74
C MET A 1 10.77 -16.84 -3.01
N SER A 2 10.58 -16.62 -1.71
CA SER A 2 9.58 -17.35 -0.94
C SER A 2 8.24 -16.65 -1.13
N GLN A 3 7.31 -17.27 -1.85
CA GLN A 3 5.95 -16.77 -1.96
C GLN A 3 5.29 -16.88 -0.57
N MET A 4 4.91 -15.74 0.01
CA MET A 4 4.10 -15.72 1.23
C MET A 4 2.72 -16.32 0.92
N PRO A 5 2.08 -17.06 1.84
CA PRO A 5 0.70 -17.54 1.67
C PRO A 5 -0.30 -16.40 1.46
N GLN A 6 -1.28 -16.57 0.56
CA GLN A 6 -2.30 -15.57 0.17
C GLN A 6 -3.09 -14.98 1.36
N GLU A 7 -3.36 -15.80 2.37
CA GLU A 7 -4.08 -15.41 3.59
C GLU A 7 -3.26 -14.45 4.47
N GLU A 8 -1.93 -14.60 4.45
CA GLU A 8 -0.98 -13.75 5.18
C GLU A 8 -0.75 -12.41 4.47
N GLN A 9 -0.80 -12.41 3.13
CA GLN A 9 -0.72 -11.21 2.29
C GLN A 9 -1.90 -10.24 2.56
N THR A 10 -3.12 -10.77 2.64
CA THR A 10 -4.33 -9.97 2.93
C THR A 10 -4.33 -9.42 4.36
N LYS A 11 -3.80 -10.19 5.32
CA LYS A 11 -3.69 -9.77 6.72
C LYS A 11 -2.68 -8.64 6.91
N ASN A 12 -1.58 -8.68 6.17
CA ASN A 12 -0.49 -7.73 6.27
C ASN A 12 -0.72 -6.43 5.48
N MET A 13 -1.70 -6.39 4.58
CA MET A 13 -2.08 -5.13 3.94
C MET A 13 -2.56 -4.13 5.01
N PRO A 14 -2.01 -2.90 5.05
CA PRO A 14 -2.41 -1.90 6.02
C PRO A 14 -3.92 -1.66 5.95
N SER A 15 -4.54 -1.37 7.09
CA SER A 15 -5.98 -1.12 7.12
C SER A 15 -6.33 0.31 6.69
N LYS A 16 -5.52 1.27 7.15
CA LYS A 16 -5.74 2.69 6.95
C LYS A 16 -4.47 3.38 6.48
N VAL A 17 -4.66 4.48 5.78
CA VAL A 17 -3.62 5.42 5.36
C VAL A 17 -4.06 6.83 5.74
N TYR A 18 -3.10 7.70 6.04
CA TYR A 18 -3.38 9.09 6.39
C TYR A 18 -3.10 10.01 5.20
N ALA A 19 -4.17 10.41 4.51
CA ALA A 19 -4.12 11.35 3.41
C ALA A 19 -4.10 12.79 3.93
N PRO A 20 -3.25 13.69 3.40
CA PRO A 20 -3.27 15.08 3.84
C PRO A 20 -4.49 15.83 3.30
N LEU A 21 -5.07 16.70 4.14
CA LEU A 21 -6.11 17.65 3.76
C LEU A 21 -5.58 19.09 3.73
N GLY A 22 -4.33 19.27 3.29
CA GLY A 22 -3.63 20.56 3.33
C GLY A 22 -3.45 21.06 4.76
N THR A 23 -3.95 22.27 5.05
CA THR A 23 -3.88 22.87 6.40
C THR A 23 -4.90 22.30 7.39
N ARG A 24 -5.85 21.48 6.93
CA ARG A 24 -6.91 20.89 7.77
C ARG A 24 -6.48 19.61 8.50
N GLY A 25 -5.21 19.22 8.37
CA GLY A 25 -4.67 18.01 9.00
C GLY A 25 -4.64 16.83 8.04
N ARG A 26 -5.01 15.64 8.54
CA ARG A 26 -5.01 14.39 7.80
C ARG A 26 -6.33 13.64 7.99
N GLU A 27 -6.75 12.94 6.96
CA GLU A 27 -7.90 12.04 6.98
C GLU A 27 -7.44 10.60 6.90
N ALA A 28 -8.03 9.74 7.73
CA ALA A 28 -7.76 8.32 7.70
C ALA A 28 -8.66 7.65 6.65
N ILE A 29 -8.06 7.15 5.58
CA ILE A 29 -8.74 6.46 4.49
C ILE A 29 -8.52 4.96 4.66
N SER A 30 -9.58 4.15 4.59
CA SER A 30 -9.47 2.70 4.57
C SER A 30 -9.04 2.23 3.19
N ILE A 31 -7.92 1.51 3.10
CA ILE A 31 -7.48 0.89 1.83
C ILE A 31 -8.00 -0.54 1.68
N LYS A 32 -8.69 -1.08 2.70
CA LYS A 32 -9.47 -2.33 2.62
C LYS A 32 -10.86 -2.11 2.02
N GLU A 33 -11.21 -0.86 1.73
CA GLU A 33 -12.44 -0.45 1.05
C GLU A 33 -12.13 0.04 -0.36
N CYS A 34 -13.11 -0.10 -1.26
CA CYS A 34 -12.98 0.22 -2.66
C CYS A 34 -13.03 1.73 -2.88
N LEU A 35 -11.89 2.31 -3.26
CA LEU A 35 -11.76 3.73 -3.54
C LEU A 35 -12.57 4.19 -4.76
N LYS A 36 -12.93 3.27 -5.67
CA LYS A 36 -13.78 3.56 -6.84
C LYS A 36 -15.27 3.61 -6.51
N CYS A 37 -15.69 2.93 -5.44
CA CYS A 37 -17.06 2.97 -4.92
C CYS A 37 -17.24 3.98 -3.78
N GLY A 38 -16.31 4.95 -3.62
CA GLY A 38 -16.37 5.92 -2.52
C GLY A 38 -16.18 5.31 -1.12
N GLY A 39 -15.56 4.13 -1.01
CA GLY A 39 -15.29 3.48 0.29
C GLY A 39 -16.42 2.58 0.81
N GLU A 40 -17.51 2.38 0.06
CA GLU A 40 -18.68 1.65 0.60
C GLU A 40 -18.54 0.11 0.61
N ASN A 41 -17.61 -0.44 -0.15
CA ASN A 41 -17.52 -1.89 -0.41
C ASN A 41 -16.10 -2.38 -0.17
N THR A 42 -15.94 -3.61 0.29
CA THR A 42 -14.61 -4.18 0.56
C THR A 42 -13.86 -4.52 -0.74
N VAL A 43 -12.54 -4.60 -0.61
CA VAL A 43 -11.68 -5.20 -1.63
C VAL A 43 -11.01 -6.45 -1.10
N GLU A 44 -10.67 -7.35 -2.01
CA GLU A 44 -9.91 -8.57 -1.72
C GLU A 44 -8.55 -8.49 -2.42
N VAL A 45 -7.49 -8.93 -1.74
CA VAL A 45 -6.16 -9.04 -2.35
C VAL A 45 -6.15 -10.28 -3.23
N VAL A 46 -5.96 -10.07 -4.54
CA VAL A 46 -5.93 -11.15 -5.53
C VAL A 46 -4.50 -11.54 -5.92
N ASP A 47 -3.56 -10.61 -5.77
CA ASP A 47 -2.14 -10.86 -6.02
C ASP A 47 -1.26 -9.95 -5.13
N PHE A 48 -0.04 -10.39 -4.88
CA PHE A 48 0.94 -9.68 -4.06
C PHE A 48 2.34 -9.83 -4.64
N SER A 49 3.07 -8.71 -4.71
CA SER A 49 4.49 -8.73 -5.02
C SER A 49 5.27 -7.85 -4.05
N SER A 50 6.53 -8.21 -3.85
CA SER A 50 7.47 -7.45 -3.03
C SER A 50 8.79 -7.32 -3.77
N ASN A 51 9.39 -6.14 -3.68
CA ASN A 51 10.70 -5.84 -4.24
C ASN A 51 11.47 -4.93 -3.28
N ASP A 52 12.76 -5.19 -3.12
CA ASP A 52 13.66 -4.36 -2.33
C ASP A 52 14.73 -3.76 -3.24
N GLU A 53 14.95 -2.46 -3.12
CA GLU A 53 16.04 -1.73 -3.79
C GLU A 53 16.98 -1.13 -2.75
N THR A 54 18.29 -1.38 -2.88
CA THR A 54 19.30 -0.83 -1.96
C THR A 54 20.11 0.26 -2.64
N SER A 55 20.25 1.41 -1.99
CA SER A 55 21.05 2.54 -2.45
C SER A 55 21.86 3.14 -1.30
N GLY A 56 23.15 2.81 -1.25
CA GLY A 56 24.00 3.10 -0.09
C GLY A 56 23.48 2.37 1.15
N GLU A 57 23.20 3.14 2.20
CA GLU A 57 22.61 2.65 3.45
C GLU A 57 21.08 2.58 3.41
N ASN A 58 20.42 3.11 2.37
CA ASN A 58 18.96 3.10 2.30
C ASN A 58 18.46 1.82 1.65
N ILE A 59 17.38 1.27 2.22
CA ILE A 59 16.60 0.18 1.64
C ILE A 59 15.20 0.71 1.33
N LEU A 60 14.80 0.63 0.08
CA LEU A 60 13.44 0.93 -0.37
C LEU A 60 12.69 -0.38 -0.62
N GLU A 61 11.78 -0.71 0.28
CA GLU A 61 10.84 -1.81 0.12
C GLU A 61 9.61 -1.31 -0.64
N THR A 62 9.24 -2.01 -1.71
CA THR A 62 7.99 -1.81 -2.44
C THR A 62 7.13 -3.07 -2.27
N LEU A 63 5.94 -2.89 -1.70
CA LEU A 63 4.91 -3.92 -1.58
C LEU A 63 3.72 -3.54 -2.46
N ASP A 64 3.37 -4.40 -3.40
CA ASP A 64 2.22 -4.21 -4.27
C ASP A 64 1.13 -5.21 -3.92
N TYR A 65 -0.04 -4.68 -3.57
CA TYR A 65 -1.25 -5.45 -3.37
C TYR A 65 -2.18 -5.20 -4.54
N THR A 66 -2.33 -6.18 -5.43
CA THR A 66 -3.38 -6.13 -6.45
C THR A 66 -4.69 -6.46 -5.78
N VAL A 67 -5.63 -5.52 -5.79
CA VAL A 67 -6.93 -5.65 -5.12
C VAL A 67 -8.07 -5.65 -6.14
N LYS A 68 -9.08 -6.48 -5.90
CA LYS A 68 -10.33 -6.51 -6.67
C LYS A 68 -11.50 -6.11 -5.77
N CYS A 69 -12.35 -5.20 -6.22
CA CYS A 69 -13.60 -4.90 -5.52
C CYS A 69 -14.61 -6.04 -5.69
N THR A 70 -15.24 -6.43 -4.58
CA THR A 70 -16.27 -7.48 -4.57
C THR A 70 -17.58 -7.06 -5.25
N LYS A 71 -17.82 -5.76 -5.43
CA LYS A 71 -19.05 -5.21 -6.02
C LYS A 71 -18.91 -4.71 -7.45
N CYS A 72 -17.99 -3.78 -7.71
CA CYS A 72 -17.81 -3.19 -9.05
C CYS A 72 -16.80 -3.93 -9.91
N GLU A 73 -16.13 -4.95 -9.37
CA GLU A 73 -15.11 -5.78 -10.03
C GLU A 73 -13.86 -5.05 -10.53
N GLU A 74 -13.77 -3.73 -10.32
CA GLU A 74 -12.58 -2.94 -10.60
C GLU A 74 -11.36 -3.51 -9.89
N THR A 75 -10.25 -3.58 -10.63
CA THR A 75 -8.98 -4.09 -10.16
C THR A 75 -7.92 -3.01 -10.27
N TYR A 76 -7.19 -2.76 -9.18
CA TYR A 76 -6.12 -1.77 -9.13
C TYR A 76 -5.05 -2.22 -8.13
N VAL A 77 -3.89 -1.56 -8.15
CA VAL A 77 -2.79 -1.88 -7.24
C VAL A 77 -2.71 -0.84 -6.14
N VAL A 78 -2.66 -1.30 -4.89
CA VAL A 78 -2.24 -0.50 -3.74
C VAL A 78 -0.75 -0.77 -3.53
N ARG A 79 0.07 0.25 -3.76
CA ARG A 79 1.53 0.18 -3.62
C ARG A 79 1.95 0.87 -2.32
N VAL A 80 2.64 0.15 -1.46
CA VAL A 80 3.29 0.67 -0.26
C VAL A 80 4.78 0.75 -0.52
N ARG A 81 5.37 1.94 -0.36
CA ARG A 81 6.82 2.15 -0.40
C ARG A 81 7.32 2.57 0.96
N SER A 82 8.15 1.72 1.57
CA SER A 82 8.77 1.96 2.86
C SER A 82 10.28 2.15 2.69
N MET A 83 10.80 3.26 3.19
CA MET A 83 12.24 3.52 3.23
C MET A 83 12.78 3.22 4.62
N TYR A 84 13.86 2.44 4.67
CA TYR A 84 14.58 2.09 5.89
C TYR A 84 16.04 2.53 5.79
N LEU A 85 16.65 2.85 6.93
CA LEU A 85 18.08 3.11 7.07
C LEU A 85 18.78 1.85 7.58
N GLU A 86 19.86 1.42 6.92
CA GLU A 86 20.69 0.24 7.21
C GLU A 86 20.00 -1.12 7.05
N ASP A 87 18.91 -1.40 7.78
CA ASP A 87 18.19 -2.67 7.75
C ASP A 87 16.65 -2.52 7.83
N LYS A 88 15.92 -3.57 7.41
CA LYS A 88 14.44 -3.59 7.36
C LYS A 88 13.81 -3.86 8.74
N LYS A 89 14.08 -2.98 9.71
CA LYS A 89 13.45 -3.01 11.03
C LYS A 89 12.54 -1.81 11.23
N GLU A 90 11.52 -1.97 12.07
CA GLU A 90 10.52 -0.93 12.31
C GLU A 90 11.15 0.35 12.88
N GLU A 91 12.11 0.23 13.79
CA GLU A 91 12.86 1.35 14.37
C GLU A 91 13.69 2.14 13.35
N ASN A 92 14.02 1.50 12.23
CA ASN A 92 14.83 2.06 11.15
C ASN A 92 13.99 2.58 9.98
N ARG A 93 12.66 2.47 10.06
CA ARG A 93 11.76 2.96 9.01
C ARG A 93 11.65 4.48 9.06
N LEU A 94 12.10 5.12 7.99
CA LEU A 94 12.07 6.58 7.85
C LEU A 94 10.68 7.08 7.44
N VAL A 95 10.06 6.42 6.46
CA VAL A 95 8.74 6.78 5.94
C VAL A 95 8.11 5.61 5.21
N SER A 96 6.78 5.53 5.29
CA SER A 96 5.98 4.67 4.41
C SER A 96 4.97 5.52 3.66
N THR A 97 5.00 5.43 2.34
CA THR A 97 4.08 6.14 1.43
C THR A 97 3.19 5.14 0.72
N VAL A 98 1.94 5.52 0.48
CA VAL A 98 0.97 4.67 -0.20
C VAL A 98 0.49 5.34 -1.49
N PHE A 99 0.43 4.54 -2.55
CA PHE A 99 -0.03 4.94 -3.88
C PHE A 99 -1.11 3.99 -4.37
N ILE A 100 -1.99 4.53 -5.22
CA ILE A 100 -2.82 3.73 -6.11
C ILE A 100 -2.14 3.72 -7.48
N VAL A 101 -1.98 2.56 -8.09
CA VAL A 101 -1.36 2.43 -9.42
C VAL A 101 -2.41 1.97 -10.42
N GLU A 102 -2.61 2.78 -11.46
CA GLU A 102 -3.57 2.53 -12.54
C GLU A 102 -2.98 2.98 -13.87
N ASN A 103 -3.13 2.17 -14.92
CA ASN A 103 -2.59 2.46 -16.25
C ASN A 103 -1.08 2.83 -16.20
N ASN A 104 -0.32 2.15 -15.35
CA ASN A 104 1.10 2.41 -15.06
C ASN A 104 1.41 3.82 -14.52
N GLN A 105 0.41 4.52 -13.99
CA GLN A 105 0.57 5.81 -13.32
C GLN A 105 0.36 5.66 -11.81
N GLU A 106 1.19 6.35 -11.03
CA GLU A 106 1.11 6.34 -9.57
C GLU A 106 0.37 7.58 -9.06
N TYR A 107 -0.66 7.35 -8.25
CA TYR A 107 -1.46 8.37 -7.60
C TYR A 107 -1.20 8.30 -6.10
N TRP A 108 -0.51 9.31 -5.57
CA TRP A 108 -0.20 9.34 -4.15
C TRP A 108 -1.48 9.47 -3.31
N LEU A 109 -1.61 8.59 -2.31
CA LEU A 109 -2.76 8.53 -1.42
C LEU A 109 -2.44 9.07 -0.03
N GLY A 110 -1.26 8.75 0.52
CA GLY A 110 -0.90 9.22 1.86
C GLY A 110 0.32 8.53 2.46
N VAL A 111 0.39 8.54 3.80
CA VAL A 111 1.43 7.88 4.60
C VAL A 111 0.82 6.91 5.61
N LEU A 112 1.61 5.95 6.10
CA LEU A 112 1.23 5.08 7.23
C LEU A 112 1.60 5.71 8.57
#